data_AF-A0A924TRH4-F1
#
_entry.id   AF-A0A924TRH4-F1
#
_cell.length_a   1.000
_cell.length_b   1.000
_cell.length_c   1.000
_cell.angle_alpha   90.00
_cell.angle_beta   90.00
_cell.angle_gamma   90.00
#
_symmetry.space_group_name_H-M   'P 1'
#
loop_
_entity.id
_entity.type
_entity.pdbx_description
1 polymer ?
#
loop_
_entity_poly.entity_id
_entity_poly.type
_entity_poly.pdbx_seq_one_letter_code
_entity_poly.pdbx_strand_id
1 'polypeptide(L)'
;MPTCTCSRRSWRGTKWILPGWAGSPDLAKAVGAEVLEGVFSVDSTSNITAASFAQYDKAYQRAMGQPGASNVYAAMTWDMVMVLALAIEAAGSVETAAIKAKIREIANPPGTPVFGFAEGKAALKQGKINYEGASSKLDFDEYGDVTPDFAVSVFQKGALVQKY
;
A
#
# COMPACT_ATOMS: atom_id res chain seq x y z
N MET A 1 28.13 36.44 -30.59
CA MET A 1 26.95 36.19 -29.74
C MET A 1 27.43 35.41 -28.52
N PRO A 2 27.23 35.88 -27.29
CA PRO A 2 27.62 35.11 -26.11
C PRO A 2 26.65 33.93 -25.99
N THR A 3 27.20 32.72 -25.94
CA THR A 3 26.46 31.50 -25.63
C THR A 3 25.90 31.65 -24.23
N CYS A 4 24.57 31.59 -24.11
CA CYS A 4 23.89 31.57 -22.83
C CYS A 4 24.21 30.22 -22.16
N THR A 5 25.33 30.12 -21.47
CA THR A 5 25.58 29.03 -20.52
C THR A 5 24.55 29.21 -19.41
N CYS A 6 23.45 28.47 -19.51
CA CYS A 6 22.58 28.24 -18.37
C CYS A 6 23.49 27.67 -17.27
N SER A 7 23.88 28.52 -16.32
CA SER A 7 24.65 28.09 -15.17
C SER A 7 23.80 27.01 -14.51
N ARG A 8 24.24 25.75 -14.54
CA ARG A 8 23.69 24.66 -13.72
C ARG A 8 23.84 25.08 -12.26
N ARG A 9 22.89 25.87 -11.76
CA ARG A 9 23.01 26.68 -10.54
C ARG A 9 22.63 25.81 -9.33
N SER A 10 23.50 25.87 -8.32
CA SER A 10 23.35 25.61 -6.88
C SER A 10 22.96 24.23 -6.30
N TRP A 11 22.43 23.26 -7.04
CA TRP A 11 21.91 22.02 -6.41
C TRP A 11 22.88 20.83 -6.35
N ARG A 12 24.15 21.00 -6.73
CA ARG A 12 25.17 19.94 -6.65
C ARG A 12 25.48 19.63 -5.18
N GLY A 13 24.74 18.69 -4.59
CA GLY A 13 24.89 18.24 -3.20
C GLY A 13 23.58 18.12 -2.42
N THR A 14 22.47 18.65 -2.95
CA THR A 14 21.16 18.53 -2.29
C THR A 14 20.59 17.14 -2.52
N LYS A 15 20.34 16.42 -1.43
CA LYS A 15 19.58 15.16 -1.46
C LYS A 15 18.10 15.49 -1.43
N TRP A 16 17.38 15.05 -2.45
CA TRP A 16 15.93 15.22 -2.55
C TRP A 16 15.21 14.06 -1.86
N ILE A 17 14.04 14.35 -1.32
CA ILE A 17 13.08 13.35 -0.87
C ILE A 17 11.88 13.46 -1.83
N LEU A 18 11.46 12.33 -2.38
CA LEU A 18 10.30 12.25 -3.25
C LEU A 18 9.27 11.26 -2.66
N PRO A 19 7.98 11.47 -2.96
CA PRO A 19 6.97 10.47 -2.63
C PRO A 19 7.13 9.24 -3.52
N GLY A 20 6.80 8.06 -2.97
CA GLY A 20 6.98 6.75 -3.60
C GLY A 20 6.47 6.64 -5.03
N TRP A 21 5.26 7.15 -5.28
CA TRP A 21 4.63 7.15 -6.60
C TRP A 21 5.43 7.90 -7.68
N ALA A 22 6.29 8.84 -7.30
CA ALA A 22 7.18 9.55 -8.24
C ALA A 22 8.49 8.77 -8.47
N GLY A 23 8.89 7.90 -7.54
CA GLY A 23 10.13 7.15 -7.57
C GLY A 23 10.04 5.90 -8.44
N SER A 24 9.99 6.06 -9.75
CA SER A 24 9.83 4.94 -10.69
C SER A 24 11.08 4.71 -11.56
N PRO A 25 11.25 3.49 -12.14
CA PRO A 25 12.25 3.27 -13.17
C PRO A 25 12.10 4.20 -14.38
N ASP A 26 10.89 4.65 -14.69
CA ASP A 26 10.64 5.58 -15.80
C ASP A 26 11.13 6.99 -15.47
N LEU A 27 11.07 7.41 -14.21
CA LEU A 27 11.76 8.64 -13.78
C LEU A 27 13.27 8.52 -14.01
N ALA A 28 13.88 7.40 -13.62
CA ALA A 28 15.32 7.17 -13.83
C ALA A 28 15.70 7.18 -15.31
N LYS A 29 14.87 6.61 -16.19
CA LYS A 29 15.06 6.67 -17.66
C LYS A 29 14.95 8.10 -18.20
N ALA A 30 14.03 8.91 -17.66
CA ALA A 30 13.77 10.26 -18.16
C ALA A 30 14.85 11.27 -17.76
N VAL A 31 15.35 11.21 -16.52
CA VAL A 31 16.29 12.23 -15.99
C VAL A 31 17.74 11.75 -15.90
N GLY A 32 18.00 10.46 -16.09
CA GLY A 32 19.32 9.83 -15.90
C GLY A 32 19.49 9.29 -14.48
N ALA A 33 20.04 8.07 -14.36
CA ALA A 33 20.24 7.39 -13.08
C ALA A 33 21.20 8.16 -12.16
N GLU A 34 22.18 8.86 -12.74
CA GLU A 34 23.15 9.70 -12.04
C GLU A 34 22.52 10.92 -11.36
N VAL A 35 21.38 11.40 -11.87
CA VAL A 35 20.63 12.51 -11.27
C VAL A 35 19.86 12.07 -10.03
N LEU A 36 19.41 10.81 -10.01
CA LEU A 36 18.64 10.24 -8.90
C LEU A 36 19.52 9.58 -7.84
N GLU A 37 20.81 9.34 -8.09
CA GLU A 37 21.66 8.64 -7.13
C GLU A 37 21.64 9.31 -5.74
N GLY A 38 21.27 8.54 -4.71
CA GLY A 38 21.17 9.02 -3.34
C GLY A 38 19.90 9.80 -2.98
N VAL A 39 18.96 9.95 -3.92
CA VAL A 39 17.61 10.50 -3.66
C VAL A 39 16.82 9.49 -2.84
N PHE A 40 16.14 9.99 -1.80
CA PHE A 40 15.25 9.19 -0.96
C PHE A 40 13.84 9.16 -1.55
N SER A 41 13.22 8.00 -1.50
CA SER A 41 11.82 7.78 -1.83
C SER A 41 11.10 7.26 -0.58
N VAL A 42 9.96 7.85 -0.23
CA VAL A 42 9.14 7.41 0.90
C VAL A 42 7.80 6.95 0.37
N ASP A 43 7.46 5.68 0.61
CA ASP A 43 6.18 5.10 0.21
C ASP A 43 5.62 4.22 1.33
N SER A 44 4.34 3.88 1.24
CA SER A 44 3.78 2.82 2.06
C SER A 44 4.43 1.48 1.70
N THR A 45 4.52 0.58 2.67
CA THR A 45 4.99 -0.80 2.47
C THR A 45 3.91 -1.79 2.85
N SER A 46 3.83 -2.91 2.14
CA SER A 46 2.91 -3.99 2.48
C SER A 46 3.38 -4.75 3.72
N ASN A 47 2.42 -5.26 4.50
CA ASN A 47 2.66 -6.13 5.63
C ASN A 47 2.98 -7.55 5.16
N ILE A 48 4.20 -7.75 4.66
CA ILE A 48 4.63 -9.02 4.03
C ILE A 48 4.64 -10.23 4.97
N THR A 49 4.49 -10.02 6.28
CA THR A 49 4.43 -11.09 7.30
C THR A 49 3.01 -11.51 7.65
N ALA A 50 1.98 -10.77 7.19
CA ALA A 50 0.59 -11.10 7.45
C ALA A 50 0.12 -12.33 6.66
N ALA A 51 -0.76 -13.13 7.27
CA ALA A 51 -1.38 -14.27 6.58
C ALA A 51 -2.25 -13.82 5.38
N SER A 52 -2.85 -12.63 5.47
CA SER A 52 -3.59 -11.99 4.38
C SER A 52 -2.67 -11.64 3.21
N PHE A 53 -1.44 -11.21 3.48
CA PHE A 53 -0.45 -10.97 2.43
C PHE A 53 -0.08 -12.25 1.70
N ALA A 54 0.11 -13.38 2.39
CA ALA A 54 0.38 -14.65 1.72
C ALA A 54 -0.76 -15.09 0.78
N GLN A 55 -2.02 -14.84 1.15
CA GLN A 55 -3.17 -15.10 0.29
C GLN A 55 -3.19 -14.18 -0.94
N TYR A 56 -2.98 -12.88 -0.71
CA TYR A 56 -2.86 -11.86 -1.75
C TYR A 56 -1.72 -12.18 -2.73
N ASP A 57 -0.51 -12.46 -2.23
CA ASP A 57 0.69 -12.72 -3.02
C ASP A 57 0.49 -13.89 -3.96
N LYS A 58 -0.11 -14.99 -3.47
CA LYS A 58 -0.48 -16.13 -4.32
C LYS A 58 -1.48 -15.75 -5.42
N ALA A 59 -2.47 -14.92 -5.10
CA ALA A 59 -3.46 -14.46 -6.08
C ALA A 59 -2.82 -13.52 -7.13
N TYR A 60 -1.95 -12.61 -6.68
CA TYR A 60 -1.26 -11.65 -7.53
C TYR A 60 -0.26 -12.34 -8.45
N GLN A 61 0.54 -13.29 -7.93
CA GLN A 61 1.45 -14.10 -8.74
C GLN A 61 0.70 -14.88 -9.84
N ARG A 62 -0.46 -15.45 -9.51
CA ARG A 62 -1.29 -16.15 -10.51
C ARG A 62 -1.81 -15.21 -11.59
N ALA A 63 -2.22 -13.99 -11.23
CA ALA A 63 -2.82 -13.05 -12.16
C ALA A 63 -1.78 -12.30 -13.01
N MET A 64 -0.64 -11.94 -12.42
CA MET A 64 0.33 -11.00 -12.99
C MET A 64 1.71 -11.63 -13.27
N GLY A 65 1.99 -12.83 -12.75
CA GLY A 65 3.31 -13.46 -12.88
C GLY A 65 4.42 -12.73 -12.11
N GLN A 66 4.07 -11.90 -11.12
CA GLN A 66 4.99 -11.10 -10.32
C GLN A 66 4.73 -11.31 -8.82
N PRO A 67 5.75 -11.15 -7.94
CA PRO A 67 5.52 -11.15 -6.50
C PRO A 67 4.58 -10.03 -6.09
N GLY A 68 3.65 -10.28 -5.17
CA GLY A 68 2.72 -9.28 -4.62
C GLY A 68 3.43 -8.09 -3.98
N ALA A 69 4.63 -8.29 -3.43
CA ALA A 69 5.45 -7.23 -2.85
C ALA A 69 5.96 -6.21 -3.89
N SER A 70 5.90 -6.53 -5.19
CA SER A 70 6.35 -5.61 -6.25
C SER A 70 5.41 -4.43 -6.48
N ASN A 71 4.19 -4.46 -5.93
CA ASN A 71 3.20 -3.42 -6.12
C ASN A 71 2.36 -3.24 -4.84
N VAL A 72 2.72 -2.23 -4.04
CA VAL A 72 2.00 -1.92 -2.80
C VAL A 72 0.53 -1.55 -3.04
N TYR A 73 0.23 -0.85 -4.15
CA TYR A 73 -1.14 -0.44 -4.48
C TYR A 73 -2.06 -1.62 -4.78
N ALA A 74 -1.51 -2.72 -5.32
CA ALA A 74 -2.29 -3.93 -5.54
C ALA A 74 -2.67 -4.61 -4.21
N ALA A 75 -1.78 -4.60 -3.20
CA ALA A 75 -2.11 -5.06 -1.85
C ALA A 75 -3.17 -4.16 -1.19
N MET A 76 -3.06 -2.83 -1.34
CA MET A 76 -4.07 -1.89 -0.82
C MET A 76 -5.44 -2.12 -1.47
N THR A 77 -5.46 -2.39 -2.78
CA THR A 77 -6.70 -2.66 -3.52
C THR A 77 -7.33 -3.98 -3.08
N TRP A 78 -6.51 -5.01 -2.83
CA TRP A 78 -6.97 -6.28 -2.26
C TRP A 78 -7.69 -6.06 -0.93
N ASP A 79 -7.09 -5.27 -0.04
CA ASP A 79 -7.64 -4.93 1.26
C ASP A 79 -8.97 -4.18 1.15
N MET A 80 -9.07 -3.18 0.27
CA MET A 80 -10.32 -2.45 0.00
C MET A 80 -11.44 -3.39 -0.44
N VAL A 81 -11.14 -4.34 -1.31
CA VAL A 81 -12.12 -5.33 -1.80
C VAL A 81 -12.53 -6.30 -0.68
N MET A 82 -11.59 -6.76 0.14
CA MET A 82 -11.89 -7.65 1.27
C MET A 82 -12.77 -6.97 2.32
N VAL A 83 -12.44 -5.74 2.71
CA VAL A 83 -13.25 -4.94 3.63
C VAL A 83 -14.64 -4.71 3.07
N LEU A 84 -14.76 -4.32 1.80
CA LEU A 84 -16.05 -4.11 1.15
C LEU A 84 -16.90 -5.39 1.16
N ALA A 85 -16.31 -6.52 0.76
CA ALA A 85 -17.02 -7.80 0.71
C ALA A 85 -17.49 -8.26 2.09
N LEU A 86 -16.64 -8.14 3.12
CA LEU A 86 -16.99 -8.49 4.50
C LEU A 86 -18.05 -7.53 5.08
N ALA A 87 -17.98 -6.24 4.75
CA ALA A 87 -18.98 -5.27 5.16
C ALA A 87 -20.35 -5.55 4.52
N ILE A 88 -20.39 -5.95 3.25
CA ILE A 88 -21.61 -6.40 2.58
C ILE A 88 -22.19 -7.64 3.27
N GLU A 89 -21.35 -8.64 3.55
CA GLU A 89 -21.77 -9.86 4.25
C GLU A 89 -22.32 -9.54 5.66
N ALA A 90 -21.64 -8.69 6.42
CA ALA A 90 -22.05 -8.27 7.76
C ALA A 90 -23.33 -7.40 7.75
N ALA A 91 -23.55 -6.63 6.68
CA ALA A 91 -24.75 -5.80 6.53
C ALA A 91 -25.97 -6.64 6.11
N GLY A 92 -25.76 -7.77 5.41
CA GLY A 92 -26.84 -8.55 4.81
C GLY A 92 -27.64 -7.75 3.77
N SER A 93 -27.04 -6.71 3.20
CA SER A 93 -27.70 -5.73 2.33
C SER A 93 -26.69 -5.14 1.34
N VAL A 94 -27.21 -4.66 0.20
CA VAL A 94 -26.44 -3.93 -0.81
C VAL A 94 -26.61 -2.41 -0.69
N GLU A 95 -27.39 -1.94 0.29
CA GLU A 95 -27.59 -0.52 0.54
C GLU A 95 -26.32 0.15 1.07
N THR A 96 -25.89 1.23 0.42
CA THR A 96 -24.62 1.91 0.73
C THR A 96 -24.54 2.36 2.19
N ALA A 97 -25.66 2.85 2.75
CA ALA A 97 -25.69 3.29 4.15
C ALA A 97 -25.48 2.13 5.13
N ALA A 98 -26.05 0.95 4.84
CA ALA A 98 -25.89 -0.25 5.67
C ALA A 98 -24.46 -0.78 5.59
N ILE A 99 -23.87 -0.83 4.39
CA ILE A 99 -22.48 -1.24 4.18
C ILE A 99 -21.52 -0.29 4.91
N LYS A 100 -21.70 1.03 4.75
CA LYS A 100 -20.85 2.04 5.39
C LYS A 100 -20.82 1.89 6.91
N ALA A 101 -21.95 1.56 7.53
CA ALA A 101 -22.04 1.33 8.97
C ALA A 101 -21.21 0.12 9.42
N LYS A 102 -20.93 -0.85 8.54
CA LYS A 102 -20.18 -2.08 8.85
C LYS A 102 -18.68 -2.00 8.60
N ILE A 103 -18.20 -1.07 7.78
CA ILE A 103 -16.76 -0.97 7.43
C ILE A 103 -15.87 -0.92 8.68
N ARG A 104 -16.12 0.03 9.60
CA ARG A 104 -15.34 0.13 10.84
C ARG A 104 -15.61 -1.02 11.81
N GLU A 105 -16.83 -1.56 11.82
CA GLU A 105 -17.22 -2.66 12.72
C GLU A 105 -16.41 -3.94 12.44
N ILE A 106 -16.09 -4.20 11.16
CA ILE A 106 -15.38 -5.42 10.74
C ILE A 106 -13.87 -5.25 10.64
N ALA A 107 -13.37 -4.02 10.50
CA ALA A 107 -11.96 -3.73 10.26
C ALA A 107 -11.21 -3.21 11.48
N ASN A 108 -11.90 -2.67 12.49
CA ASN A 108 -11.26 -2.10 13.67
C ASN A 108 -11.33 -3.04 14.88
N PRO A 109 -10.28 -3.07 15.74
CA PRO A 109 -10.34 -3.74 17.02
C PRO A 109 -11.41 -3.15 17.96
N PRO A 110 -11.88 -3.91 18.97
CA PRO A 110 -11.57 -5.32 19.25
C PRO A 110 -12.33 -6.27 18.30
N GLY A 111 -11.90 -7.51 18.17
CA GLY A 111 -12.57 -8.55 17.38
C GLY A 111 -11.67 -9.75 17.13
N THR A 112 -12.23 -10.86 16.67
CA THR A 112 -11.42 -12.03 16.25
C THR A 112 -10.65 -11.66 14.97
N PRO A 113 -9.31 -11.73 14.95
CA PRO A 113 -8.52 -11.43 13.76
C PRO A 113 -8.84 -12.42 12.64
N VAL A 114 -9.05 -11.90 11.42
CA VAL A 114 -9.32 -12.71 10.23
C VAL A 114 -8.53 -12.18 9.05
N PHE A 115 -8.10 -13.06 8.15
CA PHE A 115 -7.12 -12.73 7.12
C PHE A 115 -7.62 -12.93 5.68
N GLY A 116 -8.88 -13.36 5.52
CA GLY A 116 -9.51 -13.54 4.22
C GLY A 116 -11.02 -13.67 4.30
N PHE A 117 -11.68 -13.58 3.14
CA PHE A 117 -13.14 -13.51 3.07
C PHE A 117 -13.85 -14.76 3.62
N ALA A 118 -13.42 -15.97 3.23
CA ALA A 118 -14.11 -17.20 3.63
C ALA A 118 -14.08 -17.42 5.16
N GLU A 119 -12.92 -17.16 5.77
CA GLU A 119 -12.74 -17.16 7.22
C GLU A 119 -13.56 -16.07 7.89
N GLY A 120 -13.45 -14.82 7.41
CA GLY A 120 -14.20 -13.68 7.95
C GLY A 120 -15.72 -13.89 7.91
N LYS A 121 -16.24 -14.40 6.80
CA LYS A 121 -17.65 -14.77 6.64
C LYS A 121 -18.10 -15.82 7.66
N ALA A 122 -17.26 -16.80 7.96
CA ALA A 122 -17.58 -17.81 8.99
C ALA A 122 -17.53 -17.20 10.40
N ALA A 123 -16.52 -16.37 10.69
CA ALA A 123 -16.32 -15.72 11.97
C ALA A 123 -17.39 -14.67 12.31
N LEU A 124 -17.95 -13.98 11.31
CA LEU A 124 -19.09 -13.06 11.48
C LEU A 124 -20.31 -13.70 12.14
N LYS A 125 -20.49 -15.02 12.01
CA LYS A 125 -21.57 -15.76 12.68
C LYS A 125 -21.33 -15.97 14.18
N GLN A 126 -20.08 -15.81 14.62
CA GLN A 126 -19.62 -16.08 15.98
C GLN A 126 -19.46 -14.79 16.79
N GLY A 127 -19.33 -13.64 16.13
CA GLY A 127 -19.25 -12.34 16.77
C GLY A 127 -18.50 -11.31 15.94
N LYS A 128 -18.00 -10.28 16.62
CA LYS A 128 -17.23 -9.20 16.00
C LYS A 128 -15.88 -9.72 15.49
N ILE A 129 -15.53 -9.34 14.27
CA ILE A 129 -14.26 -9.66 13.63
C ILE A 129 -13.35 -8.43 13.57
N ASN A 130 -12.07 -8.66 13.28
CA ASN A 130 -11.09 -7.65 12.95
C ASN A 130 -10.31 -8.10 11.71
N TYR A 131 -10.61 -7.54 10.54
CA TYR A 131 -9.89 -7.90 9.32
C TYR A 131 -8.48 -7.30 9.33
N GLU A 132 -7.47 -8.17 9.26
CA GLU A 132 -6.07 -7.76 9.16
C GLU A 132 -5.57 -7.88 7.72
N GLY A 133 -5.31 -6.72 7.10
CA GLY A 133 -5.01 -6.58 5.67
C GLY A 133 -3.62 -7.05 5.24
N ALA A 134 -3.52 -7.32 3.95
CA ALA A 134 -2.28 -7.66 3.24
C ALA A 134 -1.34 -6.46 3.12
N SER A 135 -1.90 -5.26 2.91
CA SER A 135 -1.11 -4.02 2.87
C SER A 135 -0.77 -3.54 4.27
N SER A 136 -1.75 -3.42 5.17
CA SER A 136 -1.55 -2.99 6.54
C SER A 136 -2.71 -3.41 7.44
N LYS A 137 -2.63 -3.07 8.73
CA LYS A 137 -3.85 -2.97 9.54
C LYS A 137 -4.73 -1.85 8.99
N LEU A 138 -6.04 -2.04 9.00
CA LEU A 138 -7.02 -1.10 8.46
C LEU A 138 -7.84 -0.48 9.58
N ASP A 139 -7.14 0.02 10.59
CA ASP A 139 -7.76 0.69 11.73
C ASP A 139 -8.25 2.07 11.30
N PHE A 140 -9.52 2.14 10.88
CA PHE A 140 -10.13 3.37 10.39
C PHE A 140 -10.41 4.34 11.53
N ASP A 141 -9.92 5.57 11.43
CA ASP A 141 -10.25 6.64 12.37
C ASP A 141 -11.66 7.23 12.15
N GLU A 142 -12.00 8.28 12.88
CA GLU A 142 -13.30 8.96 12.78
C GLU A 142 -13.56 9.59 11.38
N TYR A 143 -12.50 9.94 10.65
CA TYR A 143 -12.55 10.52 9.31
C TYR A 143 -12.58 9.43 8.22
N GLY A 144 -12.18 8.21 8.58
CA GLY A 144 -12.11 7.07 7.65
C GLY A 144 -10.72 6.90 7.06
N ASP A 145 -9.71 7.50 7.69
CA ASP A 145 -8.31 7.34 7.33
C ASP A 145 -7.72 6.13 8.06
N VAL A 146 -6.71 5.51 7.46
CA VAL A 146 -5.91 4.43 8.05
C VAL A 146 -4.47 4.89 8.14
N THR A 147 -3.72 4.38 9.12
CA THR A 147 -2.28 4.65 9.27
C THR A 147 -1.48 3.46 8.75
N PRO A 148 -0.93 3.52 7.52
CA PRO A 148 -0.09 2.45 6.99
C PRO A 148 1.35 2.55 7.51
N ASP A 149 2.08 1.45 7.40
CA ASP A 149 3.53 1.46 7.58
C ASP A 149 4.21 2.06 6.34
N PHE A 150 5.29 2.82 6.57
CA PHE A 150 6.07 3.46 5.51
C PHE A 150 7.49 2.90 5.47
N ALA A 151 8.01 2.77 4.26
CA ALA A 151 9.40 2.41 4.01
C ALA A 151 10.14 3.57 3.35
N VAL A 152 11.43 3.65 3.64
CA VAL A 152 12.33 4.62 3.00
C VAL A 152 13.28 3.86 2.10
N SER A 153 13.25 4.19 0.81
CA SER A 153 14.14 3.66 -0.22
C SER A 153 15.11 4.71 -0.72
N VAL A 154 16.27 4.27 -1.21
CA VAL A 154 17.29 5.14 -1.80
C VAL A 154 17.58 4.68 -3.21
N PHE A 155 17.63 5.61 -4.17
CA PHE A 155 18.10 5.32 -5.51
C PHE A 155 19.58 4.97 -5.49
N GLN A 156 19.91 3.74 -5.91
CA GLN A 156 21.26 3.21 -6.03
C GLN A 156 21.40 2.52 -7.38
N LYS A 157 22.34 2.96 -8.22
CA LYS A 157 22.62 2.37 -9.54
C LYS A 157 21.37 2.28 -10.44
N GLY A 158 20.50 3.30 -10.36
CA GLY A 158 19.29 3.39 -11.18
C GLY A 158 18.07 2.61 -10.66
N ALA A 159 18.14 2.00 -9.48
CA ALA A 159 17.03 1.30 -8.85
C ALA A 159 16.77 1.81 -7.42
N LEU A 160 15.53 1.72 -6.95
CA LEU A 160 15.20 1.96 -5.55
C LEU A 160 15.59 0.76 -4.70
N VAL A 161 16.33 1.01 -3.62
CA VAL A 161 16.72 0.01 -2.63
C VAL A 161 16.17 0.45 -1.28
N GLN A 162 15.24 -0.33 -0.72
CA GLN A 162 14.69 -0.09 0.62
C GLN A 162 15.80 -0.14 1.68
N LYS A 163 15.77 0.81 2.63
CA LYS A 163 16.76 0.96 3.70
C LYS A 163 16.16 0.86 5.10
N TYR A 164 14.96 1.40 5.26
CA TYR A 164 14.21 1.46 6.51
C TYR A 164 12.80 0.98 6.26
#